data_AF-A0A8H7C2T4-F1
#
_entry.id   AF-A0A8H7C2T4-F1
#
_cell.length_a   1.000
_cell.length_b   1.000
_cell.length_c   1.000
_cell.angle_alpha   90.00
_cell.angle_beta   90.00
_cell.angle_gamma   90.00
#
_symmetry.space_group_name_H-M   'P 1'
#
loop_
_entity.id
_entity.type
_entity.pdbx_description
1 polymer ?
#
loop_
_entity_poly.entity_id
_entity_poly.type
_entity_poly.pdbx_seq_one_letter_code
_entity_poly.pdbx_strand_id
1 'polypeptide(L)'
;MVDGDTQRTPLPFLEELKAIDPKVLATAMGGDEPREEPLLKTFEEGYGYFTAAAVNRRLKQYQFVRKLGWAGSSSVWLALNKELKTRTFVSIKLLTGQASARIAMGYSPEYDVFRKVEHTNPQSPGFKHCLTLQHCFTAESEAGQHICFVTEPLSSSLANLQEPGQNRYPLPVAKRIIKQVLLALDYLHRECGYIHTGESRSFGFHAAPTINHTCQDLKADNVLASIAPPVHSKIEKFVLENPPSVYGPPLHLKSSELPLFFSRSQPLPYFELGGTLEDISVRLVDYSEATPAAQPVRGEFIQPPIVRAPEVTLRYAWTSAIDIWTVGCLLFQLLTEHHLFGQEDRYSHKLHLQLIEECLGPFPPAFLKDCEDRGKYFDDQGALLHTNEHFQPSPIEDLFRVLGALKEEEIPGAANFIRRCLTLDPRLRPTAQELLNDQWLK
;
A
#
# COMPACT_ATOMS: atom_id res chain seq x y z
N MET A 1 -9.70 63.31 14.20
CA MET A 1 -9.09 62.02 14.60
C MET A 1 -10.06 60.94 14.15
N VAL A 2 -9.78 60.35 12.98
CA VAL A 2 -10.52 59.21 12.45
C VAL A 2 -9.57 58.05 12.61
N ASP A 3 -9.70 57.29 13.69
CA ASP A 3 -8.93 56.07 13.88
C ASP A 3 -9.46 55.02 12.91
N GLY A 4 -8.63 54.73 11.92
CA GLY A 4 -8.83 53.63 10.99
C GLY A 4 -8.57 52.31 11.68
N ASP A 5 -9.61 51.72 12.24
CA ASP A 5 -9.60 50.30 12.52
C ASP A 5 -9.83 49.57 11.19
N THR A 6 -8.72 49.30 10.50
CA THR A 6 -8.72 48.48 9.29
C THR A 6 -9.15 47.08 9.72
N GLN A 7 -10.39 46.71 9.40
CA GLN A 7 -10.80 45.31 9.29
C GLN A 7 -9.80 44.63 8.36
N ARG A 8 -8.75 44.03 8.93
CA ARG A 8 -7.86 43.13 8.19
C ARG A 8 -8.72 41.95 7.79
N THR A 9 -9.13 41.93 6.53
CA THR A 9 -9.66 40.73 5.89
C THR A 9 -8.73 39.57 6.26
N PRO A 10 -9.25 38.44 6.79
CA PRO A 10 -8.41 37.29 7.06
C PRO A 10 -7.62 36.96 5.80
N LEU A 11 -6.31 36.76 5.93
CA LEU A 11 -5.49 36.27 4.83
C LEU A 11 -6.13 34.96 4.33
N PRO A 12 -6.27 34.76 3.01
CA PRO A 12 -6.60 33.44 2.48
C PRO A 12 -5.69 32.40 3.10
N PHE A 13 -6.23 31.23 3.46
CA PHE A 13 -5.51 30.15 4.15
C PHE A 13 -4.10 29.93 3.60
N LEU A 14 -3.96 29.92 2.27
CA LEU A 14 -2.70 29.78 1.57
C LEU A 14 -1.66 30.89 1.85
N GLU A 15 -2.09 32.15 1.92
CA GLU A 15 -1.20 33.28 2.21
C GLU A 15 -0.73 33.24 3.66
N GLU A 16 -1.61 32.82 4.57
CA GLU A 16 -1.25 32.66 5.98
C GLU A 16 -0.24 31.53 6.17
N LEU A 17 -0.42 30.38 5.49
CA LEU A 17 0.54 29.27 5.54
C LEU A 17 1.96 29.70 5.14
N LYS A 18 2.09 30.52 4.10
CA LYS A 18 3.39 31.05 3.64
C LYS A 18 4.02 32.03 4.62
N ALA A 19 3.22 32.65 5.49
CA ALA A 19 3.66 33.65 6.45
C ALA A 19 3.98 33.07 7.84
N ILE A 20 3.81 31.76 8.06
CA ILE A 20 4.12 31.12 9.35
C ILE A 20 5.62 31.20 9.61
N ASP A 21 6.00 31.62 10.82
CA ASP A 21 7.38 31.57 11.28
C ASP A 21 7.90 30.12 11.23
N PRO A 22 8.98 29.83 10.47
CA PRO A 22 9.54 28.48 10.37
C PRO A 22 9.86 27.82 11.71
N LYS A 23 10.22 28.58 12.75
CA LYS A 23 10.49 28.03 14.09
C LYS A 23 9.23 27.60 14.80
N VAL A 24 8.14 28.37 14.65
CA VAL A 24 6.82 28.01 15.18
C VAL A 24 6.32 26.75 14.50
N LEU A 25 6.45 26.70 13.17
CA LEU A 25 6.08 25.53 12.38
C LEU A 25 6.89 24.29 12.77
N ALA A 26 8.22 24.40 12.84
CA ALA A 26 9.09 23.31 13.26
C ALA A 26 8.70 22.80 14.65
N THR A 27 8.42 23.71 15.59
CA THR A 27 7.98 23.33 16.94
C THR A 27 6.66 22.56 16.93
N ALA A 28 5.67 23.01 16.14
CA ALA A 28 4.38 22.34 16.03
C ALA A 28 4.49 20.93 15.41
N MET A 29 5.42 20.75 14.46
CA MET A 29 5.72 19.47 13.80
C MET A 29 6.68 18.56 14.59
N GLY A 30 7.11 18.96 15.80
CA GLY A 30 7.98 18.13 16.65
C GLY A 30 9.48 18.26 16.33
N GLY A 31 9.91 19.29 15.61
CA GLY A 31 11.32 19.59 15.34
C GLY A 31 11.94 18.68 14.29
N ASP A 32 13.02 18.00 14.65
CA ASP A 32 13.80 17.10 13.78
C ASP A 32 13.22 15.66 13.71
N GLU A 33 12.05 15.46 14.28
CA GLU A 33 11.37 14.16 14.27
C GLU A 33 10.98 13.70 12.86
N PRO A 34 10.85 12.36 12.64
CA PRO A 34 10.63 11.80 11.31
C PRO A 34 9.41 12.40 10.60
N ARG A 35 9.58 12.61 9.29
CA ARG A 35 8.67 13.34 8.40
C ARG A 35 7.21 12.93 8.59
N GLU A 36 6.41 13.91 9.01
CA GLU A 36 4.95 13.84 9.03
C GLU A 36 4.34 13.97 7.63
N GLU A 37 3.04 13.70 7.51
CA GLU A 37 2.29 14.08 6.32
C GLU A 37 2.42 15.58 6.09
N PRO A 38 2.61 16.02 4.84
CA PRO A 38 2.82 17.42 4.58
C PRO A 38 1.47 18.15 4.61
N LEU A 39 0.89 18.27 5.80
CA LEU A 39 -0.46 18.80 6.07
C LEU A 39 -0.68 20.20 5.49
N LEU A 40 0.40 20.97 5.40
CA LEU A 40 0.39 22.34 4.88
C LEU A 40 0.68 22.44 3.38
N LYS A 41 0.95 21.31 2.69
CA LYS A 41 1.12 21.30 1.24
C LYS A 41 -0.23 21.44 0.55
N THR A 42 -0.23 22.29 -0.46
CA THR A 42 -1.46 22.78 -1.07
C THR A 42 -1.93 21.88 -2.20
N PHE A 43 -3.13 22.14 -2.70
CA PHE A 43 -3.63 21.45 -3.89
C PHE A 43 -2.70 21.65 -5.10
N GLU A 44 -2.20 22.87 -5.31
CA GLU A 44 -1.31 23.24 -6.42
C GLU A 44 0.06 22.56 -6.31
N GLU A 45 0.52 22.27 -5.10
CA GLU A 45 1.73 21.49 -4.85
C GLU A 45 1.51 19.97 -5.01
N GLY A 46 0.30 19.55 -5.38
CA GLY A 46 -0.07 18.15 -5.60
C GLY A 46 -0.66 17.44 -4.37
N TYR A 47 -1.17 18.19 -3.39
CA TYR A 47 -1.67 17.63 -2.13
C TYR A 47 -3.04 18.24 -1.73
N GLY A 48 -3.09 18.95 -0.58
CA GLY A 48 -4.29 19.42 0.09
C GLY A 48 -4.85 18.39 1.07
N TYR A 49 -4.20 18.17 2.21
CA TYR A 49 -4.69 17.24 3.24
C TYR A 49 -5.88 17.83 4.03
N PHE A 50 -6.72 16.95 4.59
CA PHE A 50 -7.86 17.38 5.42
C PHE A 50 -7.39 17.94 6.77
N THR A 51 -7.42 19.27 6.90
CA THR A 51 -6.85 20.05 8.02
C THR A 51 -7.63 19.97 9.32
N ALA A 52 -8.92 19.61 9.27
CA ALA A 52 -9.78 19.61 10.44
C ALA A 52 -9.68 18.32 11.28
N ALA A 53 -8.99 17.27 10.82
CA ALA A 53 -8.87 16.02 11.56
C ALA A 53 -8.01 16.16 12.82
N ALA A 54 -8.58 15.84 13.98
CA ALA A 54 -7.86 15.73 15.25
C ALA A 54 -8.62 14.85 16.22
N VAL A 55 -7.90 14.23 17.16
CA VAL A 55 -8.50 13.42 18.24
C VAL A 55 -9.62 14.19 18.95
N ASN A 56 -10.71 13.50 19.27
CA ASN A 56 -11.95 14.02 19.86
C ASN A 56 -12.81 14.94 18.98
N ARG A 57 -12.32 15.40 17.82
CA ARG A 57 -13.16 16.12 16.85
C ARG A 57 -14.15 15.17 16.18
N ARG A 58 -15.26 15.75 15.73
CA ARG A 58 -16.32 15.02 15.03
C ARG A 58 -16.34 15.41 13.57
N LEU A 59 -16.46 14.40 12.72
CA LEU A 59 -16.81 14.51 11.31
C LEU A 59 -18.10 13.72 11.09
N LYS A 60 -19.21 14.44 10.89
CA LYS A 60 -20.56 13.86 10.92
C LYS A 60 -20.81 13.06 12.21
N GLN A 61 -21.15 11.77 12.10
CA GLN A 61 -21.36 10.89 13.25
C GLN A 61 -20.08 10.29 13.85
N TYR A 62 -18.93 10.51 13.21
CA TYR A 62 -17.68 9.87 13.57
C TYR A 62 -16.84 10.80 14.45
N GLN A 63 -16.46 10.33 15.65
CA GLN A 63 -15.48 11.03 16.47
C GLN A 63 -14.09 10.42 16.24
N PHE A 64 -13.11 11.22 15.84
CA PHE A 64 -11.73 10.75 15.69
C PHE A 64 -11.13 10.32 17.03
N VAL A 65 -10.44 9.19 17.01
CA VAL A 65 -9.87 8.54 18.19
C VAL A 65 -8.35 8.56 18.14
N ARG A 66 -7.75 8.19 16.99
CA ARG A 66 -6.30 8.22 16.76
C ARG A 66 -6.01 8.20 15.27
N LYS A 67 -4.84 8.70 14.86
CA LYS A 67 -4.34 8.57 13.49
C LYS A 67 -3.66 7.21 13.33
N LEU A 68 -4.03 6.46 12.29
CA LEU A 68 -3.51 5.13 11.99
C LEU A 68 -2.32 5.19 11.05
N GLY A 69 -2.32 6.14 10.11
CA GLY A 69 -1.25 6.30 9.12
C GLY A 69 -1.57 7.39 8.11
N TRP A 70 -0.68 7.57 7.14
CA TRP A 70 -0.86 8.50 6.03
C TRP A 70 -0.03 8.06 4.81
N ALA A 71 -0.44 8.54 3.64
CA ALA A 71 0.25 8.37 2.36
C ALA A 71 0.11 9.66 1.53
N GLY A 72 0.76 9.75 0.37
CA GLY A 72 0.74 10.96 -0.47
C GLY A 72 -0.65 11.45 -0.89
N SER A 73 -1.64 10.56 -0.90
CA SER A 73 -3.00 10.86 -1.35
C SER A 73 -4.05 10.88 -0.23
N SER A 74 -3.69 10.53 1.01
CA SER A 74 -4.68 10.43 2.10
C SER A 74 -4.07 10.34 3.50
N SER A 75 -4.90 10.59 4.50
CA SER A 75 -4.64 10.23 5.90
C SER A 75 -5.69 9.24 6.40
N VAL A 76 -5.30 8.31 7.28
CA VAL A 76 -6.20 7.25 7.79
C VAL A 76 -6.36 7.39 9.30
N TRP A 77 -7.60 7.42 9.75
CA TRP A 77 -7.95 7.65 11.15
C TRP A 77 -8.88 6.58 11.68
N LEU A 78 -8.63 6.14 12.91
CA LEU A 78 -9.62 5.41 13.69
C LEU A 78 -10.65 6.40 14.21
N ALA A 79 -11.93 6.06 14.07
CA ALA A 79 -13.01 6.84 14.61
C ALA A 79 -14.06 5.96 15.31
N LEU A 80 -14.74 6.56 16.29
CA LEU A 80 -15.89 5.96 16.95
C LEU A 80 -17.17 6.47 16.28
N ASN A 81 -17.96 5.56 15.70
CA ASN A 81 -19.30 5.89 15.21
C ASN A 81 -20.25 6.08 16.39
N LYS A 82 -20.83 7.29 16.51
CA LYS A 82 -21.74 7.68 17.59
C LYS A 82 -23.23 7.65 17.22
N GLU A 83 -23.59 7.27 16.01
CA GLU A 83 -24.99 7.28 15.54
C GLU A 83 -25.80 6.06 16.02
N LEU A 84 -25.13 4.94 16.29
CA LEU A 84 -25.77 3.68 16.63
C LEU A 84 -25.97 3.52 18.14
N LYS A 85 -27.04 2.80 18.55
CA LYS A 85 -27.23 2.30 19.92
C LYS A 85 -26.06 1.41 20.39
N THR A 86 -25.28 0.88 19.45
CA THR A 86 -24.04 0.15 19.67
C THR A 86 -22.87 0.96 19.13
N ARG A 87 -22.02 1.49 20.01
CA ARG A 87 -20.78 2.20 19.62
C ARG A 87 -19.87 1.25 18.87
N THR A 88 -19.44 1.60 17.65
CA THR A 88 -18.51 0.78 16.85
C THR A 88 -17.34 1.61 16.36
N PHE A 89 -16.16 0.99 16.27
CA PHE A 89 -14.99 1.62 15.68
C PHE A 89 -14.98 1.40 14.17
N VAL A 90 -14.50 2.40 13.43
CA VAL A 90 -14.31 2.38 11.97
C VAL A 90 -12.97 2.99 11.63
N SER A 91 -12.44 2.65 10.45
CA SER A 91 -11.35 3.38 9.82
C SER A 91 -11.90 4.38 8.81
N ILE A 92 -11.37 5.60 8.80
CA ILE A 92 -11.74 6.66 7.86
C ILE A 92 -10.48 7.07 7.10
N LYS A 93 -10.46 6.79 5.79
CA LYS A 93 -9.43 7.30 4.86
C LYS A 93 -9.93 8.63 4.30
N LEU A 94 -9.28 9.71 4.72
CA LEU A 94 -9.53 11.09 4.29
C LEU A 94 -8.62 11.38 3.11
N LEU A 95 -9.18 11.48 1.90
CA LEU A 95 -8.39 11.79 0.72
C LEU A 95 -7.92 13.24 0.71
N THR A 96 -6.79 13.50 0.08
CA THR A 96 -6.37 14.87 -0.24
C THR A 96 -7.35 15.51 -1.23
N GLY A 97 -7.35 16.84 -1.31
CA GLY A 97 -8.11 17.58 -2.30
C GLY A 97 -7.75 17.14 -3.72
N GLN A 98 -6.46 16.94 -4.00
CA GLN A 98 -6.01 16.44 -5.31
C GLN A 98 -6.55 15.04 -5.62
N ALA A 99 -6.44 14.09 -4.68
CA ALA A 99 -6.98 12.74 -4.87
C ALA A 99 -8.51 12.75 -5.04
N SER A 100 -9.20 13.62 -4.31
CA SER A 100 -10.66 13.81 -4.41
C SER A 100 -11.06 14.41 -5.76
N ALA A 101 -10.31 15.39 -6.25
CA ALA A 101 -10.53 15.99 -7.56
C ALA A 101 -10.33 14.98 -8.71
N ARG A 102 -9.34 14.08 -8.59
CA ARG A 102 -9.15 12.98 -9.57
C ARG A 102 -10.40 12.11 -9.67
N ILE A 103 -10.99 11.72 -8.54
CA ILE A 103 -12.23 10.96 -8.51
C ILE A 103 -13.38 11.75 -9.15
N ALA A 104 -13.52 13.04 -8.83
CA ALA A 104 -14.54 13.90 -9.41
C ALA A 104 -14.40 14.07 -10.94
N MET A 105 -13.17 13.98 -11.48
CA MET A 105 -12.89 13.99 -12.91
C MET A 105 -13.10 12.62 -13.59
N GLY A 106 -13.60 11.62 -12.87
CA GLY A 106 -13.86 10.27 -13.38
C GLY A 106 -12.67 9.31 -13.28
N TYR A 107 -11.60 9.70 -12.58
CA TYR A 107 -10.49 8.79 -12.25
C TYR A 107 -10.67 8.25 -10.83
N SER A 108 -11.37 7.14 -10.70
CA SER A 108 -11.80 6.59 -9.41
C SER A 108 -11.47 5.12 -9.19
N PRO A 109 -10.24 4.64 -9.47
CA PRO A 109 -9.90 3.21 -9.41
C PRO A 109 -10.29 2.57 -8.07
N GLU A 110 -9.93 3.21 -6.95
CA GLU A 110 -10.24 2.67 -5.62
C GLU A 110 -11.75 2.58 -5.33
N TYR A 111 -12.52 3.60 -5.69
CA TYR A 111 -13.97 3.61 -5.50
C TYR A 111 -14.67 2.60 -6.42
N ASP A 112 -14.22 2.47 -7.67
CA ASP A 112 -14.77 1.52 -8.63
C ASP A 112 -14.50 0.07 -8.21
N VAL A 113 -13.30 -0.20 -7.69
CA VAL A 113 -12.97 -1.50 -7.09
C VAL A 113 -13.86 -1.76 -5.88
N PHE A 114 -14.02 -0.81 -4.95
CA PHE A 114 -14.91 -1.01 -3.80
C PHE A 114 -16.33 -1.36 -4.23
N ARG A 115 -16.90 -0.64 -5.20
CA ARG A 115 -18.24 -0.93 -5.73
C ARG A 115 -18.30 -2.32 -6.34
N LYS A 116 -17.27 -2.74 -7.07
CA LYS A 116 -17.22 -4.07 -7.68
C LYS A 116 -17.07 -5.19 -6.66
N VAL A 117 -16.18 -5.03 -5.69
CA VAL A 117 -15.99 -5.98 -4.59
C VAL A 117 -17.31 -6.20 -3.84
N GLU A 118 -18.04 -5.13 -3.54
CA GLU A 118 -19.31 -5.20 -2.79
C GLU A 118 -20.46 -5.86 -3.57
N HIS A 119 -20.59 -5.60 -4.87
CA HIS A 119 -21.78 -5.98 -5.65
C HIS A 119 -21.61 -7.22 -6.54
N THR A 120 -20.40 -7.76 -6.71
CA THR A 120 -20.16 -8.86 -7.64
C THR A 120 -20.59 -10.21 -7.06
N ASN A 121 -19.92 -10.69 -6.01
CA ASN A 121 -20.27 -11.96 -5.36
C ASN A 121 -19.74 -12.02 -3.91
N PRO A 122 -20.53 -11.56 -2.93
CA PRO A 122 -20.17 -11.61 -1.51
C PRO A 122 -20.00 -13.03 -0.93
N GLN A 123 -20.44 -14.07 -1.66
CA GLN A 123 -20.28 -15.47 -1.24
C GLN A 123 -18.96 -16.07 -1.73
N SER A 124 -18.19 -15.35 -2.56
CA SER A 124 -16.89 -15.81 -3.01
C SER A 124 -15.93 -15.99 -1.83
N PRO A 125 -15.17 -17.09 -1.75
CA PRO A 125 -14.17 -17.29 -0.70
C PRO A 125 -13.14 -16.16 -0.59
N GLY A 126 -12.88 -15.45 -1.70
CA GLY A 126 -11.99 -14.29 -1.76
C GLY A 126 -12.57 -12.99 -1.25
N PHE A 127 -13.89 -12.82 -1.26
CA PHE A 127 -14.56 -11.57 -0.86
C PHE A 127 -14.16 -11.14 0.55
N LYS A 128 -14.15 -12.09 1.50
CA LYS A 128 -13.74 -11.82 2.89
C LYS A 128 -12.27 -11.42 3.05
N HIS A 129 -11.45 -11.56 2.02
CA HIS A 129 -10.03 -11.16 2.03
C HIS A 129 -9.80 -9.86 1.27
N CYS A 130 -10.86 -9.18 0.79
CA CYS A 130 -10.81 -7.84 0.26
C CYS A 130 -11.34 -6.84 1.29
N LEU A 131 -10.72 -5.66 1.40
CA LEU A 131 -11.28 -4.55 2.15
C LEU A 131 -12.59 -4.09 1.50
N THR A 132 -13.61 -3.89 2.32
CA THR A 132 -14.92 -3.42 1.87
C THR A 132 -15.20 -2.00 2.36
N LEU A 133 -15.91 -1.25 1.52
CA LEU A 133 -16.35 0.10 1.83
C LEU A 133 -17.70 0.04 2.53
N GLN A 134 -17.79 0.61 3.73
CA GLN A 134 -19.06 0.71 4.47
C GLN A 134 -19.84 1.94 4.01
N HIS A 135 -19.15 3.09 3.94
CA HIS A 135 -19.74 4.36 3.56
C HIS A 135 -18.73 5.22 2.81
N CYS A 136 -19.23 6.05 1.90
CA CYS A 136 -18.47 7.11 1.24
C CYS A 136 -19.21 8.43 1.42
N PHE A 137 -18.49 9.49 1.74
CA PHE A 137 -19.07 10.82 1.81
C PHE A 137 -18.05 11.92 1.51
N THR A 138 -18.55 13.14 1.30
CA THR A 138 -17.71 14.33 1.16
C THR A 138 -17.67 15.15 2.45
N ALA A 139 -16.52 15.78 2.69
CA ALA A 139 -16.24 16.69 3.78
C ALA A 139 -15.49 17.92 3.26
N GLU A 140 -15.58 19.03 3.98
CA GLU A 140 -14.90 20.28 3.65
C GLU A 140 -13.92 20.64 4.78
N SER A 141 -12.78 21.21 4.38
CA SER A 141 -11.85 21.90 5.27
C SER A 141 -11.27 23.12 4.56
N GLU A 142 -10.38 23.85 5.23
CA GLU A 142 -9.68 25.01 4.65
C GLU A 142 -8.85 24.65 3.40
N ALA A 143 -8.50 23.37 3.23
CA ALA A 143 -7.78 22.83 2.09
C ALA A 143 -8.69 22.46 0.88
N GLY A 144 -10.02 22.54 1.05
CA GLY A 144 -11.00 22.28 -0.02
C GLY A 144 -11.98 21.16 0.30
N GLN A 145 -12.48 20.50 -0.75
CA GLN A 145 -13.39 19.35 -0.65
C GLN A 145 -12.62 18.03 -0.67
N HIS A 146 -13.06 17.11 0.20
CA HIS A 146 -12.40 15.83 0.44
C HIS A 146 -13.41 14.69 0.37
N ILE A 147 -13.05 13.63 -0.35
CA ILE A 147 -13.77 12.36 -0.30
C ILE A 147 -13.24 11.54 0.88
N CYS A 148 -14.16 10.93 1.62
CA CYS A 148 -13.89 10.13 2.80
C CYS A 148 -14.42 8.71 2.61
N PHE A 149 -13.54 7.72 2.72
CA PHE A 149 -13.91 6.30 2.70
C PHE A 149 -13.95 5.75 4.12
N VAL A 150 -15.07 5.14 4.50
CA VAL A 150 -15.26 4.49 5.80
C VAL A 150 -15.22 2.97 5.61
N THR A 151 -14.33 2.30 6.34
CA THR A 151 -14.13 0.85 6.27
C THR A 151 -14.11 0.22 7.65
N GLU A 152 -14.06 -1.12 7.70
CA GLU A 152 -13.78 -1.83 8.96
C GLU A 152 -12.39 -1.44 9.50
N PRO A 153 -12.21 -1.39 10.84
CA PRO A 153 -10.90 -1.20 11.41
C PRO A 153 -10.09 -2.49 11.28
N LEU A 154 -8.84 -2.34 10.83
CA LEU A 154 -7.87 -3.43 10.72
C LEU A 154 -6.69 -3.18 11.66
N SER A 155 -5.96 -4.26 11.94
CA SER A 155 -4.69 -4.25 12.69
C SER A 155 -3.52 -3.82 11.79
N SER A 156 -2.31 -3.80 12.34
CA SER A 156 -1.05 -3.61 11.61
C SER A 156 -0.95 -4.40 10.31
N SER A 157 -0.22 -3.82 9.35
CA SER A 157 0.22 -4.50 8.13
C SER A 157 1.21 -5.61 8.43
N LEU A 158 1.37 -6.56 7.51
CA LEU A 158 2.37 -7.64 7.65
C LEU A 158 3.79 -7.12 7.86
N ALA A 159 4.12 -5.93 7.35
CA ALA A 159 5.40 -5.27 7.58
C ALA A 159 5.63 -4.86 9.05
N ASN A 160 4.55 -4.58 9.79
CA ASN A 160 4.58 -4.03 11.15
C ASN A 160 4.03 -5.00 12.21
N LEU A 161 3.65 -6.22 11.85
CA LEU A 161 3.09 -7.21 12.77
C LEU A 161 4.13 -7.92 13.62
N GLN A 162 5.37 -8.01 13.13
CA GLN A 162 6.43 -8.74 13.80
C GLN A 162 7.15 -7.87 14.84
N GLU A 163 7.63 -8.50 15.92
CA GLU A 163 8.45 -7.82 16.91
C GLU A 163 9.82 -7.43 16.30
N PRO A 164 10.40 -6.29 16.72
CA PRO A 164 11.74 -5.90 16.29
C PRO A 164 12.75 -7.03 16.53
N GLY A 165 13.30 -7.61 15.45
CA GLY A 165 14.29 -8.68 15.50
C GLY A 165 13.74 -10.10 15.24
N GLN A 166 12.44 -10.26 14.98
CA GLN A 166 11.82 -11.49 14.49
C GLN A 166 10.94 -11.22 13.27
N ASN A 167 11.50 -10.76 12.15
CA ASN A 167 10.68 -10.37 11.00
C ASN A 167 10.30 -11.54 10.07
N ARG A 168 10.81 -12.78 10.31
CA ARG A 168 10.44 -13.99 9.55
C ARG A 168 9.14 -14.60 10.05
N TYR A 169 8.26 -14.91 9.11
CA TYR A 169 7.05 -15.68 9.39
C TYR A 169 7.36 -17.18 9.33
N PRO A 170 6.89 -17.97 10.31
CA PRO A 170 6.92 -19.42 10.21
C PRO A 170 6.23 -19.90 8.92
N LEU A 171 6.79 -20.92 8.27
CA LEU A 171 6.28 -21.41 7.00
C LEU A 171 4.76 -21.69 6.97
N PRO A 172 4.14 -22.33 7.99
CA PRO A 172 2.69 -22.53 8.02
C PRO A 172 1.90 -21.22 7.99
N VAL A 173 2.40 -20.19 8.67
CA VAL A 173 1.80 -18.85 8.73
C VAL A 173 1.94 -18.16 7.38
N ALA A 174 3.13 -18.18 6.78
CA ALA A 174 3.37 -17.62 5.44
C ALA A 174 2.47 -18.28 4.38
N LYS A 175 2.36 -19.62 4.38
CA LYS A 175 1.42 -20.36 3.52
C LYS A 175 -0.02 -19.88 3.70
N ARG A 176 -0.46 -19.71 4.96
CA ARG A 176 -1.82 -19.25 5.28
C ARG A 176 -2.07 -17.84 4.76
N ILE A 177 -1.13 -16.92 4.93
CA ILE A 177 -1.20 -15.55 4.41
C ILE A 177 -1.29 -15.58 2.88
N ILE A 178 -0.37 -16.28 2.21
CA ILE A 178 -0.35 -16.36 0.73
C ILE A 178 -1.63 -16.95 0.17
N LYS A 179 -2.18 -17.99 0.81
CA LYS A 179 -3.47 -18.55 0.42
C LYS A 179 -4.59 -17.51 0.49
N GLN A 180 -4.63 -16.69 1.53
CA GLN A 180 -5.64 -15.64 1.68
C GLN A 180 -5.46 -14.49 0.68
N VAL A 181 -4.21 -14.10 0.38
CA VAL A 181 -3.90 -13.13 -0.68
C VAL A 181 -4.33 -13.67 -2.05
N LEU A 182 -4.04 -14.93 -2.36
CA LEU A 182 -4.46 -15.57 -3.60
C LEU A 182 -5.98 -15.69 -3.71
N LEU A 183 -6.70 -15.94 -2.60
CA LEU A 183 -8.17 -15.90 -2.60
C LEU A 183 -8.69 -14.51 -2.96
N ALA A 184 -8.13 -13.44 -2.37
CA ALA A 184 -8.49 -12.07 -2.71
C ALA A 184 -8.21 -11.73 -4.18
N LEU A 185 -7.03 -12.11 -4.68
CA LEU A 185 -6.64 -11.87 -6.07
C LEU A 185 -7.49 -12.67 -7.05
N ASP A 186 -7.83 -13.93 -6.76
CA ASP A 186 -8.75 -14.73 -7.57
C ASP A 186 -10.10 -14.04 -7.74
N TYR A 187 -10.65 -13.53 -6.64
CA TYR A 187 -11.90 -12.76 -6.64
C TYR A 187 -11.77 -11.45 -7.42
N LEU A 188 -10.70 -10.69 -7.21
CA LEU A 188 -10.46 -9.43 -7.92
C LEU A 188 -10.31 -9.65 -9.43
N HIS A 189 -9.50 -10.63 -9.84
CA HIS A 189 -9.14 -10.87 -11.23
C HIS A 189 -10.31 -11.44 -12.03
N ARG A 190 -10.93 -12.53 -11.54
CA ARG A 190 -11.93 -13.30 -12.32
C ARG A 190 -13.34 -12.78 -12.16
N GLU A 191 -13.71 -12.37 -10.95
CA GLU A 191 -15.09 -11.95 -10.67
C GLU A 191 -15.21 -10.42 -10.79
N CYS A 192 -14.34 -9.65 -10.15
CA CYS A 192 -14.44 -8.18 -10.17
C CYS A 192 -13.89 -7.57 -11.48
N GLY A 193 -12.93 -8.24 -12.13
CA GLY A 193 -12.30 -7.78 -13.37
C GLY A 193 -11.24 -6.69 -13.16
N TYR A 194 -10.51 -6.72 -12.05
CA TYR A 194 -9.46 -5.76 -11.71
C TYR A 194 -8.14 -6.45 -11.37
N ILE A 195 -7.05 -5.76 -11.66
CA ILE A 195 -5.69 -6.08 -11.23
C ILE A 195 -5.38 -5.18 -10.04
N HIS A 196 -4.84 -5.73 -8.94
CA HIS A 196 -4.57 -4.96 -7.72
C HIS A 196 -3.48 -3.93 -7.95
N THR A 197 -2.41 -4.33 -8.64
CA THR A 197 -1.29 -3.47 -8.99
C THR A 197 -1.54 -2.81 -10.34
N GLY A 198 -1.21 -1.53 -10.50
CA GLY A 198 -1.52 -0.83 -11.75
C GLY A 198 -0.79 0.48 -11.98
N GLU A 199 -1.23 1.19 -13.02
CA GLU A 199 -0.52 2.33 -13.58
C GLU A 199 -0.62 3.57 -12.70
N SER A 200 0.54 3.99 -12.15
CA SER A 200 0.67 5.30 -11.53
C SER A 200 0.60 6.37 -12.61
N ARG A 201 -0.62 6.73 -12.99
CA ARG A 201 -0.89 7.80 -13.94
C ARG A 201 -0.66 9.12 -13.24
N SER A 202 0.56 9.66 -13.36
CA SER A 202 0.82 11.08 -13.08
C SER A 202 0.17 11.92 -14.17
N PHE A 203 -1.08 12.35 -13.97
CA PHE A 203 -1.70 13.35 -14.84
C PHE A 203 -1.02 14.71 -14.63
N GLY A 204 -0.68 15.37 -15.74
CA GLY A 204 0.15 16.57 -15.84
C GLY A 204 -0.37 17.83 -15.15
N PHE A 205 -0.39 17.83 -13.82
CA PHE A 205 -0.09 19.03 -13.05
C PHE A 205 1.37 18.95 -12.63
N HIS A 206 2.11 20.05 -12.70
CA HIS A 206 3.53 20.15 -12.37
C HIS A 206 3.83 19.77 -10.91
N ALA A 207 3.73 18.48 -10.57
CA ALA A 207 4.27 17.94 -9.35
C ALA A 207 5.80 18.01 -9.47
N ALA A 208 6.42 18.75 -8.55
CA ALA A 208 7.86 18.87 -8.47
C ALA A 208 8.53 17.47 -8.47
N PRO A 209 9.72 17.30 -9.08
CA PRO A 209 10.40 16.01 -9.23
C PRO A 209 11.04 15.49 -7.93
N THR A 210 10.39 15.71 -6.79
CA THR A 210 10.96 15.45 -5.47
C THR A 210 9.92 14.83 -4.56
N ILE A 211 9.65 13.55 -4.79
CA ILE A 211 9.62 12.46 -3.80
C ILE A 211 9.50 11.21 -4.66
N ASN A 212 10.29 10.18 -4.33
CA ASN A 212 10.23 8.85 -4.91
C ASN A 212 8.75 8.45 -5.13
N HIS A 213 8.28 8.47 -6.38
CA HIS A 213 7.03 7.82 -6.77
C HIS A 213 7.29 6.31 -6.66
N THR A 214 7.27 5.81 -5.43
CA THR A 214 7.19 4.39 -5.15
C THR A 214 5.78 3.97 -5.51
N CYS A 215 5.61 3.25 -6.62
CA CYS A 215 4.36 2.54 -6.90
C CYS A 215 4.03 1.72 -5.64
N GLN A 216 2.91 2.02 -4.97
CA GLN A 216 2.52 1.39 -3.71
C GLN A 216 1.66 0.17 -4.00
N ASP A 217 2.25 -0.84 -4.63
CA ASP A 217 1.54 -2.05 -5.06
C ASP A 217 1.67 -3.20 -4.04
N LEU A 218 0.99 -4.33 -4.30
CA LEU A 218 0.94 -5.54 -3.45
C LEU A 218 2.27 -5.79 -2.72
N LYS A 219 2.30 -5.50 -1.43
CA LYS A 219 3.47 -5.61 -0.55
C LYS A 219 3.01 -5.89 0.86
N ALA A 220 3.95 -6.23 1.75
CA ALA A 220 3.63 -6.49 3.14
C ALA A 220 2.87 -5.33 3.82
N ASP A 221 3.04 -4.08 3.36
CA ASP A 221 2.27 -2.92 3.84
C ASP A 221 0.79 -2.92 3.43
N ASN A 222 0.46 -3.48 2.27
CA ASN A 222 -0.89 -3.46 1.69
C ASN A 222 -1.69 -4.73 2.05
N VAL A 223 -1.17 -5.53 2.98
CA VAL A 223 -1.87 -6.69 3.54
C VAL A 223 -1.96 -6.48 5.04
N LEU A 224 -3.17 -6.26 5.55
CA LEU A 224 -3.42 -5.95 6.95
C LEU A 224 -4.09 -7.11 7.66
N ALA A 225 -3.72 -7.34 8.92
CA ALA A 225 -4.38 -8.33 9.75
C ALA A 225 -5.79 -7.87 10.15
N SER A 226 -6.72 -8.82 10.16
CA SER A 226 -8.06 -8.65 10.71
C SER A 226 -8.00 -8.73 12.22
N ILE A 227 -8.95 -8.06 12.88
CA ILE A 227 -9.10 -8.13 14.34
C ILE A 227 -10.16 -9.20 14.63
N ALA A 228 -9.82 -10.29 15.31
CA ALA A 228 -10.84 -11.28 15.64
C ALA A 228 -11.81 -10.74 16.70
N PRO A 229 -13.09 -11.14 16.67
CA PRO A 229 -14.06 -10.75 17.69
C PRO A 229 -13.62 -11.07 19.13
N PRO A 230 -14.04 -10.27 20.14
CA PRO A 230 -14.86 -9.06 20.02
C PRO A 230 -14.02 -7.82 19.67
N VAL A 231 -14.23 -7.27 18.45
CA VAL A 231 -13.43 -6.16 17.91
C VAL A 231 -13.52 -4.90 18.77
N HIS A 232 -14.74 -4.52 19.16
CA HIS A 232 -14.96 -3.29 19.92
C HIS A 232 -14.19 -3.26 21.24
N SER A 233 -14.32 -4.30 22.06
CA SER A 233 -13.66 -4.37 23.38
C SER A 233 -12.14 -4.43 23.28
N LYS A 234 -11.60 -5.12 22.27
CA LYS A 234 -10.14 -5.14 21.99
C LYS A 234 -9.61 -3.74 21.69
N ILE A 235 -10.26 -3.01 20.77
CA ILE A 235 -9.85 -1.65 20.40
C ILE A 235 -10.07 -0.68 21.56
N GLU A 236 -11.21 -0.73 22.24
CA GLU A 236 -11.52 0.14 23.37
C GLU A 236 -10.49 0.01 24.48
N LYS A 237 -10.18 -1.22 24.90
CA LYS A 237 -9.16 -1.49 25.90
C LYS A 237 -7.80 -0.92 25.48
N PHE A 238 -7.37 -1.20 24.25
CA PHE A 238 -6.06 -0.74 23.78
C PHE A 238 -5.95 0.79 23.71
N VAL A 239 -6.99 1.48 23.22
CA VAL A 239 -7.01 2.95 23.13
C VAL A 239 -7.00 3.59 24.53
N LEU A 240 -7.65 2.97 25.53
CA LEU A 240 -7.62 3.44 26.92
C LEU A 240 -6.22 3.28 27.54
N GLU A 241 -5.54 2.17 27.26
CA GLU A 241 -4.19 1.87 27.77
C GLU A 241 -3.09 2.63 27.02
N ASN A 242 -3.33 2.99 25.75
CA ASN A 242 -2.36 3.60 24.84
C ASN A 242 -2.94 4.87 24.21
N PRO A 243 -2.99 5.99 24.96
CA PRO A 243 -3.59 7.23 24.49
C PRO A 243 -2.87 7.76 23.24
N PRO A 244 -3.61 8.43 22.33
CA PRO A 244 -3.02 9.01 21.14
C PRO A 244 -2.10 10.18 21.49
N SER A 245 -1.11 10.43 20.64
CA SER A 245 -0.15 11.52 20.81
C SER A 245 -0.06 12.42 19.59
N VAL A 246 0.35 13.67 19.84
CA VAL A 246 0.65 14.68 18.83
C VAL A 246 2.15 15.01 18.90
N TYR A 247 2.69 15.63 17.85
CA TYR A 247 4.11 16.01 17.82
C TYR A 247 4.39 17.21 18.72
N GLY A 248 3.73 18.33 18.45
CA GLY A 248 3.92 19.58 19.16
C GLY A 248 2.61 20.26 19.55
N PRO A 249 2.69 21.52 20.01
CA PRO A 249 1.50 22.31 20.30
C PRO A 249 0.65 22.56 19.04
N PRO A 250 -0.66 22.77 19.18
CA PRO A 250 -1.52 23.09 18.06
C PRO A 250 -1.09 24.39 17.38
N LEU A 251 -1.22 24.42 16.05
CA LEU A 251 -0.97 25.61 15.25
C LEU A 251 -2.28 26.38 15.05
N HIS A 252 -2.32 27.63 15.50
CA HIS A 252 -3.50 28.49 15.35
C HIS A 252 -3.33 29.38 14.11
N LEU A 253 -4.24 29.22 13.14
CA LEU A 253 -4.31 30.03 11.93
C LEU A 253 -5.53 30.96 12.03
N LYS A 254 -5.39 32.22 11.63
CA LYS A 254 -6.49 33.21 11.58
C LYS A 254 -7.54 32.86 10.53
N SER A 255 -7.13 32.14 9.49
CA SER A 255 -7.98 31.63 8.42
C SER A 255 -8.74 30.35 8.80
N SER A 256 -8.46 29.76 9.96
CA SER A 256 -9.07 28.50 10.42
C SER A 256 -9.82 28.72 11.74
N GLU A 257 -11.05 28.23 11.83
CA GLU A 257 -11.80 28.24 13.10
C GLU A 257 -11.23 27.25 14.11
N LEU A 258 -10.59 26.19 13.62
CA LEU A 258 -10.06 25.10 14.42
C LEU A 258 -8.52 25.10 14.39
N PRO A 259 -7.83 24.87 15.52
CA PRO A 259 -6.38 24.71 15.49
C PRO A 259 -5.95 23.51 14.63
N LEU A 260 -4.80 23.59 13.98
CA LEU A 260 -4.22 22.44 13.27
C LEU A 260 -3.45 21.58 14.27
N PHE A 261 -3.64 20.26 14.19
CA PHE A 261 -2.96 19.29 15.03
C PHE A 261 -2.09 18.37 14.18
N PHE A 262 -0.82 18.32 14.52
CA PHE A 262 0.16 17.41 13.94
C PHE A 262 0.14 16.09 14.71
N SER A 263 -0.66 15.14 14.23
CA SER A 263 -0.94 13.88 14.93
C SER A 263 0.03 12.78 14.52
N ARG A 264 0.54 12.03 15.51
CA ARG A 264 1.45 10.91 15.26
C ARG A 264 0.68 9.72 14.69
N SER A 265 1.28 9.06 13.70
CA SER A 265 0.72 7.81 13.17
C SER A 265 0.96 6.70 14.17
N GLN A 266 -0.11 6.13 14.70
CA GLN A 266 -0.04 5.07 15.68
C GLN A 266 -1.07 3.98 15.31
N PRO A 267 -0.71 3.02 14.43
CA PRO A 267 -1.61 1.96 14.01
C PRO A 267 -2.05 1.07 15.17
N LEU A 268 -3.12 0.28 14.95
CA LEU A 268 -3.57 -0.69 15.93
C LEU A 268 -2.65 -1.91 15.93
N PRO A 269 -2.28 -2.46 17.10
CA PRO A 269 -1.43 -3.64 17.19
C PRO A 269 -2.20 -4.89 16.80
N TYR A 270 -1.49 -5.99 16.65
CA TYR A 270 -2.11 -7.31 16.59
C TYR A 270 -2.70 -7.68 17.96
N PHE A 271 -3.95 -8.13 17.97
CA PHE A 271 -4.72 -8.34 19.21
C PHE A 271 -4.84 -9.80 19.66
N GLU A 272 -4.36 -10.78 18.89
CA GLU A 272 -4.57 -12.19 19.26
C GLU A 272 -3.75 -12.61 20.49
N LEU A 273 -4.44 -13.26 21.44
CA LEU A 273 -3.85 -13.70 22.71
C LEU A 273 -2.83 -14.82 22.46
N GLY A 274 -1.64 -14.68 23.06
CA GLY A 274 -0.58 -15.69 23.02
C GLY A 274 0.41 -15.53 21.87
N GLY A 275 0.28 -14.50 21.03
CA GLY A 275 1.26 -14.19 19.98
C GLY A 275 1.31 -15.19 18.83
N THR A 276 0.40 -16.18 18.79
CA THR A 276 0.39 -17.17 17.72
C THR A 276 -0.27 -16.58 16.47
N LEU A 277 0.46 -16.59 15.36
CA LEU A 277 -0.04 -16.15 14.05
C LEU A 277 -0.78 -17.27 13.31
N GLU A 278 -1.02 -18.41 13.96
CA GLU A 278 -1.59 -19.62 13.36
C GLU A 278 -2.98 -19.40 12.76
N ASP A 279 -3.78 -18.54 13.39
CA ASP A 279 -5.13 -18.17 12.96
C ASP A 279 -5.21 -16.80 12.29
N ILE A 280 -4.07 -16.25 11.85
CA ILE A 280 -4.05 -14.95 11.18
C ILE A 280 -5.06 -14.93 10.01
N SER A 281 -5.88 -13.88 10.00
CA SER A 281 -6.74 -13.56 8.87
C SER A 281 -6.31 -12.20 8.33
N VAL A 282 -6.12 -12.09 7.01
CA VAL A 282 -5.66 -10.87 6.36
C VAL A 282 -6.69 -10.32 5.37
N ARG A 283 -6.57 -9.02 5.12
CA ARG A 283 -7.27 -8.29 4.06
C ARG A 283 -6.22 -7.69 3.12
N LEU A 284 -6.46 -7.85 1.82
CA LEU A 284 -5.82 -7.05 0.79
C LEU A 284 -6.47 -5.67 0.79
N VAL A 285 -5.67 -4.63 1.03
CA VAL A 285 -6.13 -3.24 1.11
C VAL A 285 -5.52 -2.40 0.00
N ASP A 286 -5.93 -1.14 -0.04
CA ASP A 286 -5.44 -0.08 -0.94
C ASP A 286 -5.60 -0.42 -2.42
N TYR A 287 -6.67 0.11 -3.02
CA TYR A 287 -6.99 -0.10 -4.44
C TYR A 287 -6.71 1.17 -5.26
N SER A 288 -5.90 2.10 -4.74
CA SER A 288 -5.66 3.40 -5.37
C SER A 288 -4.96 3.31 -6.74
N GLU A 289 -4.17 2.27 -6.95
CA GLU A 289 -3.47 2.01 -8.22
C GLU A 289 -4.11 0.88 -9.03
N ALA A 290 -5.24 0.31 -8.58
CA ALA A 290 -5.87 -0.81 -9.25
C ALA A 290 -6.36 -0.44 -10.67
N THR A 291 -6.27 -1.40 -11.59
CA THR A 291 -6.61 -1.17 -13.00
C THR A 291 -7.56 -2.24 -13.55
N PRO A 292 -8.50 -1.89 -14.44
CA PRO A 292 -9.36 -2.88 -15.08
C PRO A 292 -8.56 -3.93 -15.86
N ALA A 293 -8.91 -5.20 -15.69
CA ALA A 293 -8.24 -6.33 -16.34
C ALA A 293 -8.62 -6.51 -17.84
N ALA A 294 -9.52 -5.68 -18.37
CA ALA A 294 -10.18 -5.90 -19.65
C ALA A 294 -9.26 -5.78 -20.87
N GLN A 295 -8.13 -5.07 -20.79
CA GLN A 295 -7.19 -4.94 -21.90
C GLN A 295 -5.75 -4.96 -21.41
N PRO A 296 -4.85 -5.75 -22.04
CA PRO A 296 -3.42 -5.68 -21.77
C PRO A 296 -2.90 -4.26 -22.05
N VAL A 297 -2.17 -3.69 -21.11
CA VAL A 297 -1.61 -2.34 -21.21
C VAL A 297 -0.08 -2.45 -21.29
N ARG A 298 0.56 -1.45 -21.92
CA ARG A 298 2.01 -1.27 -21.92
C ARG A 298 2.32 0.05 -21.22
N GLY A 299 2.48 -0.02 -19.91
CA GLY A 299 2.78 1.13 -19.03
C GLY A 299 4.11 0.93 -18.31
N GLU A 300 4.87 2.00 -18.12
CA GLU A 300 6.25 1.97 -17.58
C GLU A 300 6.31 2.14 -16.04
N PHE A 301 5.24 2.62 -15.40
CA PHE A 301 5.23 3.01 -13.98
C PHE A 301 4.28 2.17 -13.14
N ILE A 302 4.57 0.87 -13.08
CA ILE A 302 3.76 -0.15 -12.40
C ILE A 302 4.70 -1.05 -11.61
N GLN A 303 4.24 -1.50 -10.44
CA GLN A 303 5.00 -2.24 -9.43
C GLN A 303 6.18 -1.43 -8.86
N PRO A 304 6.44 -1.54 -7.54
CA PRO A 304 7.66 -1.05 -6.95
C PRO A 304 8.85 -1.70 -7.68
N PRO A 305 9.92 -0.93 -7.98
CA PRO A 305 11.01 -1.41 -8.82
C PRO A 305 11.59 -2.79 -8.44
N ILE A 306 11.73 -3.06 -7.14
CA ILE A 306 12.32 -4.29 -6.59
C ILE A 306 11.42 -5.54 -6.67
N VAL A 307 10.11 -5.38 -6.90
CA VAL A 307 9.16 -6.49 -7.09
C VAL A 307 8.53 -6.48 -8.49
N ARG A 308 9.10 -5.68 -9.40
CA ARG A 308 8.58 -5.51 -10.75
C ARG A 308 8.80 -6.76 -11.59
N ALA A 309 7.74 -7.20 -12.25
CA ALA A 309 7.77 -8.33 -13.16
C ALA A 309 8.60 -8.01 -14.42
N PRO A 310 9.23 -9.02 -15.05
CA PRO A 310 10.08 -8.80 -16.21
C PRO A 310 9.32 -8.25 -17.40
N GLU A 311 8.06 -8.64 -17.61
CA GLU A 311 7.22 -8.11 -18.69
C GLU A 311 6.98 -6.60 -18.57
N VAL A 312 6.93 -6.05 -17.35
CA VAL A 312 6.80 -4.61 -17.13
C VAL A 312 8.12 -3.92 -17.48
N THR A 313 9.25 -4.47 -17.00
CA THR A 313 10.59 -3.92 -17.27
C THR A 313 10.94 -3.98 -18.77
N LEU A 314 10.50 -5.01 -19.48
CA LEU A 314 10.80 -5.25 -20.89
C LEU A 314 9.72 -4.70 -21.85
N ARG A 315 8.75 -3.95 -21.32
CA ARG A 315 7.62 -3.38 -22.07
C ARG A 315 6.85 -4.40 -22.91
N TYR A 316 6.68 -5.60 -22.37
CA TYR A 316 5.72 -6.56 -22.85
C TYR A 316 4.32 -6.21 -22.29
N ALA A 317 3.27 -6.59 -23.01
CA ALA A 317 1.90 -6.32 -22.57
C ALA A 317 1.59 -7.11 -21.30
N TRP A 318 1.33 -6.42 -20.20
CA TRP A 318 1.09 -7.06 -18.90
C TRP A 318 -0.41 -7.27 -18.64
N THR A 319 -0.71 -8.21 -17.74
CA THR A 319 -2.06 -8.63 -17.33
C THR A 319 -2.07 -8.85 -15.82
N SER A 320 -3.13 -9.46 -15.27
CA SER A 320 -3.19 -9.84 -13.86
C SER A 320 -2.05 -10.77 -13.39
N ALA A 321 -1.30 -11.37 -14.32
CA ALA A 321 -0.11 -12.15 -14.04
C ALA A 321 0.97 -11.37 -13.24
N ILE A 322 1.00 -10.03 -13.30
CA ILE A 322 1.97 -9.22 -12.53
C ILE A 322 1.70 -9.31 -11.02
N ASP A 323 0.44 -9.42 -10.60
CA ASP A 323 0.10 -9.60 -9.18
C ASP A 323 0.63 -10.96 -8.68
N ILE A 324 0.56 -11.99 -9.54
CA ILE A 324 1.08 -13.33 -9.22
C ILE A 324 2.60 -13.33 -9.07
N TRP A 325 3.31 -12.58 -9.92
CA TRP A 325 4.75 -12.37 -9.74
C TRP A 325 5.04 -11.75 -8.37
N THR A 326 4.30 -10.71 -8.01
CA THR A 326 4.46 -10.04 -6.72
C THR A 326 4.12 -10.94 -5.54
N VAL A 327 3.16 -11.88 -5.67
CA VAL A 327 2.91 -12.92 -4.66
C VAL A 327 4.14 -13.80 -4.41
N GLY A 328 4.89 -14.16 -5.46
CA GLY A 328 6.15 -14.90 -5.34
C GLY A 328 7.21 -14.12 -4.55
N CYS A 329 7.39 -12.84 -4.88
CA CYS A 329 8.29 -11.95 -4.14
C CYS A 329 7.84 -11.76 -2.68
N LEU A 330 6.54 -11.60 -2.43
CA LEU A 330 5.97 -11.45 -1.09
C LEU A 330 6.22 -12.70 -0.24
N LEU A 331 6.00 -13.90 -0.77
CA LEU A 331 6.26 -15.15 -0.05
C LEU A 331 7.75 -15.25 0.35
N PHE A 332 8.67 -14.95 -0.56
CA PHE A 332 10.10 -14.93 -0.24
C PHE A 332 10.40 -13.92 0.88
N GLN A 333 9.82 -12.71 0.80
CA GLN A 333 9.99 -11.68 1.82
C GLN A 333 9.46 -12.14 3.20
N LEU A 334 8.29 -12.77 3.25
CA LEU A 334 7.70 -13.25 4.50
C LEU A 334 8.59 -14.32 5.16
N LEU A 335 9.24 -15.18 4.37
CA LEU A 335 10.07 -16.27 4.88
C LEU A 335 11.50 -15.82 5.26
N THR A 336 12.00 -14.77 4.61
CA THR A 336 13.42 -14.40 4.71
C THR A 336 13.69 -13.04 5.32
N GLU A 337 12.70 -12.14 5.36
CA GLU A 337 12.82 -10.70 5.62
C GLU A 337 13.50 -9.90 4.49
N HIS A 338 13.99 -10.57 3.45
CA HIS A 338 14.73 -9.95 2.37
C HIS A 338 13.89 -9.84 1.10
N HIS A 339 14.18 -8.84 0.29
CA HIS A 339 13.64 -8.75 -1.06
C HIS A 339 14.42 -9.69 -1.98
N LEU A 340 13.71 -10.56 -2.72
CA LEU A 340 14.33 -11.52 -3.63
C LEU A 340 15.23 -10.84 -4.68
N PHE A 341 14.80 -9.68 -5.19
CA PHE A 341 15.54 -8.88 -6.17
C PHE A 341 15.93 -7.51 -5.58
N GLY A 342 16.34 -7.50 -4.31
CA GLY A 342 16.79 -6.29 -3.62
C GLY A 342 18.06 -5.70 -4.24
N GLN A 343 18.16 -4.37 -4.25
CA GLN A 343 19.35 -3.64 -4.69
C GLN A 343 19.75 -2.66 -3.58
N GLU A 344 21.03 -2.68 -3.18
CA GLU A 344 21.56 -1.79 -2.14
C GLU A 344 21.79 -0.36 -2.67
N ASP A 345 22.19 -0.27 -3.93
CA ASP A 345 22.45 0.99 -4.62
C ASP A 345 21.20 1.55 -5.32
N ARG A 346 21.38 2.64 -6.06
CA ARG A 346 20.32 3.18 -6.95
C ARG A 346 19.83 2.08 -7.89
N TYR A 347 18.52 1.87 -7.87
CA TYR A 347 17.85 0.88 -8.70
C TYR A 347 18.28 0.96 -10.18
N SER A 348 18.64 -0.20 -10.73
CA SER A 348 19.02 -0.41 -12.12
C SER A 348 18.17 -1.53 -12.72
N HIS A 349 17.51 -1.26 -13.85
CA HIS A 349 16.80 -2.27 -14.62
C HIS A 349 17.75 -3.39 -15.11
N LYS A 350 19.02 -3.05 -15.43
CA LYS A 350 20.01 -4.03 -15.87
C LYS A 350 20.33 -5.03 -14.76
N LEU A 351 20.59 -4.52 -13.55
CA LEU A 351 20.83 -5.37 -12.39
C LEU A 351 19.57 -6.16 -12.00
N HIS A 352 18.39 -5.55 -12.10
CA HIS A 352 17.12 -6.24 -11.83
C HIS A 352 16.92 -7.48 -12.72
N LEU A 353 17.13 -7.35 -14.03
CA LEU A 353 17.04 -8.46 -14.97
C LEU A 353 18.13 -9.51 -14.74
N GLN A 354 19.35 -9.08 -14.36
CA GLN A 354 20.42 -9.99 -13.97
C GLN A 354 20.01 -10.84 -12.75
N LEU A 355 19.53 -10.22 -11.66
CA LEU A 355 19.09 -10.92 -10.45
C LEU A 355 17.96 -11.92 -10.74
N ILE A 356 17.05 -11.56 -11.66
CA ILE A 356 16.00 -12.47 -12.14
C ILE A 356 16.61 -13.70 -12.83
N GLU A 357 17.56 -13.50 -13.75
CA GLU A 357 18.22 -14.58 -14.49
C GLU A 357 19.06 -15.48 -13.58
N GLU A 358 19.76 -14.91 -12.59
CA GLU A 358 20.51 -15.68 -11.60
C GLU A 358 19.62 -16.63 -10.79
N CYS A 359 18.41 -16.18 -10.43
CA CYS A 359 17.48 -16.95 -9.61
C CYS A 359 16.69 -18.00 -10.40
N LEU A 360 16.32 -17.68 -11.65
CA LEU A 360 15.32 -18.42 -12.42
C LEU A 360 15.87 -19.07 -13.69
N GLY A 361 17.10 -18.75 -14.07
CA GLY A 361 17.71 -19.17 -15.32
C GLY A 361 17.39 -18.21 -16.48
N PRO A 362 17.87 -18.55 -17.70
CA PRO A 362 17.81 -17.66 -18.86
C PRO A 362 16.38 -17.35 -19.28
N PHE A 363 16.17 -16.13 -19.78
CA PHE A 363 14.88 -15.69 -20.29
C PHE A 363 14.47 -16.48 -21.55
N PRO A 364 13.21 -16.97 -21.64
CA PRO A 364 12.76 -17.72 -22.80
C PRO A 364 12.83 -16.87 -24.08
N PRO A 365 13.47 -17.36 -25.18
CA PRO A 365 13.55 -16.61 -26.43
C PRO A 365 12.17 -16.23 -27.01
N ALA A 366 11.17 -17.10 -26.82
CA ALA A 366 9.80 -16.85 -27.24
C ALA A 366 9.11 -15.71 -26.46
N PHE A 367 9.56 -15.42 -25.23
CA PHE A 367 9.08 -14.26 -24.46
C PHE A 367 9.85 -13.00 -24.89
N LEU A 368 11.17 -13.08 -24.99
CA LEU A 368 12.02 -11.95 -25.38
C LEU A 368 11.70 -11.40 -26.78
N LYS A 369 11.29 -12.27 -27.72
CA LYS A 369 10.94 -11.87 -29.09
C LYS A 369 9.83 -10.83 -29.15
N ASP A 370 8.88 -10.89 -28.22
CA ASP A 370 7.70 -10.03 -28.20
C ASP A 370 7.89 -8.80 -27.28
N CYS A 371 9.05 -8.65 -26.64
CA CYS A 371 9.38 -7.54 -25.77
C CYS A 371 9.90 -6.32 -26.55
N GLU A 372 9.30 -5.15 -26.36
CA GLU A 372 9.70 -3.94 -27.08
C GLU A 372 11.09 -3.44 -26.68
N ASP A 373 11.44 -3.58 -25.40
CA ASP A 373 12.71 -3.09 -24.85
C ASP A 373 13.81 -4.16 -24.82
N ARG A 374 13.59 -5.32 -25.46
CA ARG A 374 14.57 -6.42 -25.54
C ARG A 374 15.98 -5.93 -25.87
N GLY A 375 16.14 -5.17 -26.96
CA GLY A 375 17.44 -4.74 -27.48
C GLY A 375 18.22 -3.78 -26.56
N LYS A 376 17.59 -3.27 -25.50
CA LYS A 376 18.28 -2.48 -24.46
C LYS A 376 19.04 -3.35 -23.46
N TYR A 377 18.65 -4.62 -23.33
CA TYR A 377 19.10 -5.49 -22.25
C TYR A 377 19.67 -6.84 -22.73
N PHE A 378 19.25 -7.34 -23.89
CA PHE A 378 19.63 -8.65 -24.42
C PHE A 378 20.23 -8.56 -25.83
N ASP A 379 21.17 -9.46 -26.11
CA ASP A 379 21.72 -9.67 -27.44
C ASP A 379 20.79 -10.49 -28.34
N ASP A 380 21.24 -10.76 -29.57
CA ASP A 380 20.46 -11.52 -30.55
C ASP A 380 20.25 -12.99 -30.19
N GLN A 381 21.11 -13.54 -29.32
CA GLN A 381 21.06 -14.91 -28.82
C GLN A 381 20.21 -15.03 -27.54
N GLY A 382 19.81 -13.90 -26.95
CA GLY A 382 19.01 -13.84 -25.73
C GLY A 382 19.82 -13.80 -24.44
N ALA A 383 21.13 -13.53 -24.51
CA ALA A 383 21.97 -13.30 -23.35
C ALA A 383 21.97 -11.83 -22.94
N LEU A 384 22.18 -11.54 -21.64
CA LEU A 384 22.25 -10.18 -21.12
C LEU A 384 23.45 -9.42 -21.70
N LEU A 385 23.21 -8.20 -22.18
CA LEU A 385 24.26 -7.30 -22.72
C LEU A 385 25.23 -6.79 -21.66
N HIS A 386 24.77 -6.69 -20.41
CA HIS A 386 25.55 -6.18 -19.30
C HIS A 386 25.25 -6.98 -18.03
N THR A 387 26.30 -7.55 -17.47
CA THR A 387 26.28 -8.19 -16.15
C THR A 387 27.42 -7.64 -15.30
N ASN A 388 27.27 -7.68 -13.97
CA ASN A 388 28.38 -7.38 -13.07
C ASN A 388 29.36 -8.58 -12.99
N GLU A 389 30.47 -8.39 -12.28
CA GLU A 389 31.50 -9.42 -12.08
C GLU A 389 31.06 -10.61 -11.22
N HIS A 390 29.90 -10.51 -10.56
CA HIS A 390 29.34 -11.52 -9.67
C HIS A 390 28.23 -12.36 -10.32
N PHE A 391 28.02 -12.22 -11.64
CA PHE A 391 26.96 -12.94 -12.34
C PHE A 391 27.18 -14.45 -12.32
N GLN A 392 26.37 -15.12 -11.51
CA GLN A 392 26.39 -16.58 -11.36
C GLN A 392 25.02 -17.10 -10.92
N PRO A 393 24.65 -18.34 -11.28
CA PRO A 393 23.41 -18.95 -10.83
C PRO A 393 23.30 -18.90 -9.30
N SER A 394 22.21 -18.33 -8.81
CA SER A 394 21.90 -18.18 -7.39
C SER A 394 20.45 -18.63 -7.17
N PRO A 395 20.17 -19.94 -7.29
CA PRO A 395 18.81 -20.46 -7.23
C PRO A 395 18.17 -20.18 -5.86
N ILE A 396 16.83 -20.05 -5.84
CA ILE A 396 16.05 -19.71 -4.64
C ILE A 396 16.37 -20.64 -3.46
N GLU A 397 16.64 -21.92 -3.73
CA GLU A 397 17.03 -22.90 -2.73
C GLU A 397 18.32 -22.50 -2.00
N ASP A 398 19.33 -22.03 -2.72
CA ASP A 398 20.61 -21.60 -2.13
C ASP A 398 20.44 -20.31 -1.31
N LEU A 399 19.59 -19.39 -1.77
CA LEU A 399 19.23 -18.21 -0.99
C LEU A 399 18.60 -18.59 0.36
N PHE A 400 17.69 -19.56 0.38
CA PHE A 400 17.11 -20.04 1.64
C PHE A 400 18.15 -20.67 2.58
N ARG A 401 19.10 -21.43 2.03
CA ARG A 401 20.19 -22.04 2.81
C ARG A 401 21.13 -20.99 3.40
N VAL A 402 21.57 -20.04 2.58
CA VAL A 402 22.47 -18.95 2.99
C VAL A 402 21.83 -18.10 4.09
N LEU A 403 20.53 -17.79 3.96
CA LEU A 403 19.81 -16.99 4.93
C LEU A 403 19.39 -17.79 6.18
N GLY A 404 19.50 -19.11 6.16
CA GLY A 404 19.02 -20.00 7.22
C GLY A 404 17.52 -19.81 7.48
N ALA A 405 16.74 -19.59 6.43
CA ALA A 405 15.33 -19.16 6.54
C ALA A 405 14.36 -20.32 6.77
N LEU A 406 14.69 -21.51 6.28
CA LEU A 406 13.85 -22.70 6.30
C LEU A 406 14.69 -23.93 6.66
N LYS A 407 14.03 -25.02 7.09
CA LYS A 407 14.68 -26.33 7.21
C LYS A 407 14.90 -26.94 5.83
N GLU A 408 15.91 -27.81 5.70
CA GLU A 408 16.28 -28.38 4.40
C GLU A 408 15.14 -29.16 3.74
N GLU A 409 14.29 -29.83 4.52
CA GLU A 409 13.11 -30.54 4.02
C GLU A 409 11.99 -29.62 3.50
N GLU A 410 11.96 -28.35 3.92
CA GLU A 410 10.95 -27.37 3.55
C GLU A 410 11.33 -26.58 2.28
N ILE A 411 12.64 -26.43 2.04
CA ILE A 411 13.22 -25.60 0.97
C ILE A 411 12.71 -25.99 -0.42
N PRO A 412 12.74 -27.26 -0.87
CA PRO A 412 12.36 -27.61 -2.24
C PRO A 412 10.91 -27.25 -2.56
N GLY A 413 9.99 -27.44 -1.61
CA GLY A 413 8.58 -27.11 -1.79
C GLY A 413 8.36 -25.60 -1.90
N ALA A 414 8.96 -24.83 -1.00
CA ALA A 414 8.85 -23.38 -0.98
C ALA A 414 9.45 -22.75 -2.24
N ALA A 415 10.67 -23.17 -2.61
CA ALA A 415 11.35 -22.67 -3.80
C ALA A 415 10.58 -23.02 -5.08
N ASN A 416 10.04 -24.25 -5.19
CA ASN A 416 9.22 -24.63 -6.34
C ASN A 416 7.95 -23.79 -6.46
N PHE A 417 7.23 -23.55 -5.35
CA PHE A 417 6.03 -22.71 -5.38
C PHE A 417 6.35 -21.26 -5.77
N ILE A 418 7.42 -20.67 -5.21
CA ILE A 418 7.88 -19.33 -5.61
C ILE A 418 8.24 -19.30 -7.09
N ARG A 419 8.97 -20.31 -7.59
CA ARG A 419 9.34 -20.44 -9.01
C ARG A 419 8.13 -20.52 -9.93
N ARG A 420 7.04 -21.18 -9.51
CA ARG A 420 5.75 -21.17 -10.24
C ARG A 420 5.19 -19.75 -10.33
N CYS A 421 5.13 -19.01 -9.22
CA CYS A 421 4.68 -17.62 -9.21
C CYS A 421 5.57 -16.72 -10.09
N LEU A 422 6.87 -17.01 -10.15
CA LEU A 422 7.87 -16.24 -10.91
C LEU A 422 8.13 -16.80 -12.31
N THR A 423 7.18 -17.51 -12.92
CA THR A 423 7.33 -17.99 -14.30
C THR A 423 7.60 -16.80 -15.23
N LEU A 424 8.75 -16.83 -15.93
CA LEU A 424 9.27 -15.69 -16.70
C LEU A 424 8.34 -15.27 -17.84
N ASP A 425 7.81 -16.23 -18.59
CA ASP A 425 6.79 -15.95 -19.60
C ASP A 425 5.43 -15.75 -18.92
N PRO A 426 4.85 -14.54 -18.94
CA PRO A 426 3.58 -14.26 -18.27
C PRO A 426 2.42 -15.08 -18.86
N ARG A 427 2.53 -15.60 -20.10
CA ARG A 427 1.52 -16.46 -20.72
C ARG A 427 1.45 -17.85 -20.08
N LEU A 428 2.55 -18.29 -19.48
CA LEU A 428 2.68 -19.58 -18.83
C LEU A 428 2.58 -19.49 -17.30
N ARG A 429 2.54 -18.26 -16.76
CA ARG A 429 2.44 -18.03 -15.32
C ARG A 429 1.04 -18.43 -14.84
N PRO A 430 0.93 -19.25 -13.78
CA PRO A 430 -0.37 -19.72 -13.31
C PRO A 430 -1.19 -18.57 -12.76
N THR A 431 -2.51 -18.69 -12.88
CA THR A 431 -3.49 -17.81 -12.25
C THR A 431 -3.55 -18.03 -10.74
N ALA A 432 -4.19 -17.09 -10.02
CA ALA A 432 -4.46 -17.26 -8.59
C ALA A 432 -5.24 -18.55 -8.30
N GLN A 433 -6.24 -18.88 -9.13
CA GLN A 433 -7.04 -20.11 -9.02
C GLN A 433 -6.18 -21.38 -9.12
N GLU A 434 -5.24 -21.41 -10.07
CA GLU A 434 -4.38 -22.58 -10.28
C GLU A 434 -3.38 -22.76 -9.14
N LEU A 435 -2.86 -21.66 -8.58
CA LEU A 435 -1.99 -21.68 -7.40
C LEU A 435 -2.73 -22.11 -6.12
N LEU A 436 -4.00 -21.71 -5.96
CA LEU A 436 -4.85 -22.17 -4.85
C LEU A 436 -5.06 -23.70 -4.85
N ASN A 437 -4.90 -24.34 -6.00
CA ASN A 437 -5.01 -25.79 -6.15
C ASN A 437 -3.67 -26.54 -6.00
N ASP A 438 -2.55 -25.82 -5.85
CA ASP A 438 -1.22 -26.41 -5.63
C ASP A 438 -1.21 -27.24 -4.34
N GLN A 439 -0.65 -28.46 -4.41
CA GLN A 439 -0.55 -29.36 -3.27
C GLN A 439 0.37 -28.82 -2.18
N TRP A 440 1.39 -28.05 -2.53
CA TRP A 440 2.28 -27.41 -1.57
C TRP A 440 1.55 -26.36 -0.74
N LEU A 441 0.55 -25.66 -1.31
CA LEU A 441 -0.20 -24.63 -0.60
C LEU A 441 -1.35 -25.20 0.27
N LYS A 442 -1.79 -26.42 -0.04
CA LYS A 442 -2.86 -27.11 0.71
C LYS A 442 -2.49 -27.41 2.16
#